data_AF-A0AAV5KEC4-F1
#
_entry.id   AF-A0AAV5KEC4-F1
#
_cell.length_a   1.000
_cell.length_b   1.000
_cell.length_c   1.000
_cell.angle_alpha   90.00
_cell.angle_beta   90.00
_cell.angle_gamma   90.00
#
_symmetry.space_group_name_H-M   'P 1'
#
loop_
_entity.id
_entity.type
_entity.pdbx_description
1 polymer ?
#
loop_
_entity_poly.entity_id
_entity_poly.type
_entity_poly.pdbx_seq_one_letter_code
_entity_poly.pdbx_strand_id
1 'polypeptide(L)'
;MLFTFSKCTGHAGSRIGWAIVKDERIARRMTKFIELSSIGVSKESQLRAAKILEVISDDGLQNFGFENFFEYSHRVMAERWERLREVVESSEIFRLPEYPEDFCNFNKELTRSCPGKNAPYV
;
A
#
# COMPACT_ATOMS: atom_id res chain seq x y z
N MET A 1 -2.04 5.97 -14.13
CA MET A 1 -2.17 5.35 -12.78
C MET A 1 -1.51 6.27 -11.77
N LEU A 2 -2.10 6.44 -10.59
CA LEU A 2 -1.60 7.31 -9.52
C LEU A 2 -1.26 6.49 -8.29
N PHE A 3 -0.14 6.81 -7.66
CA PHE A 3 0.36 6.13 -6.46
C PHE A 3 0.91 7.15 -5.46
N THR A 4 0.99 6.76 -4.19
CA THR A 4 1.55 7.61 -3.15
C THR A 4 2.38 6.85 -2.14
N PHE A 5 3.53 7.43 -1.81
CA PHE A 5 4.39 6.95 -0.73
C PHE A 5 3.65 6.95 0.63
N SER A 6 2.69 7.86 0.79
CA SER A 6 1.95 8.05 2.05
C SER A 6 1.19 6.80 2.51
N LYS A 7 0.61 6.04 1.57
CA LYS A 7 -0.22 4.87 1.88
C LYS A 7 0.53 3.57 1.67
N CYS A 8 1.45 3.53 0.71
CA CYS A 8 2.30 2.37 0.49
C CYS A 8 3.25 2.09 1.66
N THR A 9 3.80 3.13 2.30
CA THR A 9 4.86 2.95 3.31
C THR A 9 4.60 3.68 4.64
N GLY A 10 3.44 4.32 4.80
CA GLY A 10 3.10 5.09 6.00
C GLY A 10 3.78 6.47 6.11
N HIS A 11 4.63 6.86 5.16
CA HIS A 11 5.39 8.11 5.19
C HIS A 11 4.59 9.31 4.65
N ALA A 12 3.45 9.60 5.28
CA ALA A 12 2.53 10.65 4.81
C ALA A 12 3.16 12.05 4.77
N GLY A 13 4.06 12.35 5.71
CA GLY A 13 4.74 13.64 5.85
C GLY A 13 5.75 13.93 4.73
N SER A 14 6.24 12.91 4.01
CA SER A 14 7.18 13.11 2.89
C SER A 14 6.53 13.75 1.67
N ARG A 15 5.20 13.78 1.59
CA ARG A 15 4.43 14.37 0.47
C ARG A 15 4.89 13.90 -0.93
N ILE A 16 5.28 12.63 -1.05
CA ILE A 16 5.64 12.01 -2.33
C ILE A 16 4.46 11.22 -2.92
N GLY A 17 4.19 11.48 -4.19
CA GLY A 17 3.34 10.67 -5.04
C GLY A 17 3.88 10.65 -6.46
N TRP A 18 3.42 9.70 -7.27
CA TRP A 18 3.86 9.57 -8.66
C TRP A 18 2.71 9.12 -9.55
N ALA A 19 2.87 9.40 -10.84
CA ALA A 19 1.93 9.03 -11.88
C ALA A 19 2.64 8.24 -12.97
N ILE A 20 2.07 7.11 -13.38
CA ILE A 20 2.46 6.40 -14.60
C ILE A 20 1.48 6.82 -15.68
N VAL A 21 1.98 7.57 -16.68
CA VAL A 21 1.18 8.21 -17.73
C VAL A 21 1.64 7.69 -19.08
N LYS A 22 0.72 7.11 -19.87
CA LYS A 22 1.02 6.57 -21.20
C LYS A 22 1.13 7.65 -22.28
N ASP A 23 0.24 8.64 -22.24
CA ASP A 23 0.19 9.73 -23.21
C ASP A 23 1.21 10.82 -22.85
N GLU A 24 2.17 11.03 -23.75
CA GLU A 24 3.21 12.05 -23.59
C GLU A 24 2.66 13.47 -23.46
N ARG A 25 1.59 13.83 -24.18
CA ARG A 25 0.99 15.17 -24.12
C ARG A 25 0.39 15.43 -22.73
N ILE A 26 -0.22 14.42 -22.13
CA ILE A 26 -0.74 14.48 -20.76
C ILE A 26 0.43 14.59 -19.77
N ALA A 27 1.47 13.76 -19.93
CA ALA A 27 2.65 13.80 -19.07
C ALA A 27 3.33 15.19 -19.09
N ARG A 28 3.52 15.78 -20.27
CA ARG A 28 4.08 17.14 -20.43
C ARG A 28 3.22 18.20 -19.73
N ARG A 29 1.90 18.13 -19.84
CA ARG A 29 0.98 19.04 -19.14
C ARG A 29 1.11 18.92 -17.62
N MET A 30 1.20 17.69 -17.10
CA MET A 30 1.39 17.43 -15.67
C MET A 30 2.73 17.98 -15.17
N THR A 31 3.82 17.73 -15.91
CA THR A 31 5.15 18.27 -15.58
C THR A 31 5.13 19.79 -15.57
N LYS A 32 4.51 20.43 -16.59
CA LYS A 32 4.42 21.88 -16.64
C LYS A 32 3.63 22.46 -15.46
N PHE A 33 2.56 21.80 -15.05
CA PHE A 33 1.81 22.20 -13.85
C PHE A 33 2.67 22.15 -12.58
N ILE A 34 3.44 21.08 -12.39
CA ILE A 34 4.34 20.93 -11.22
C ILE A 34 5.43 22.01 -11.23
N GLU A 35 5.99 22.31 -12.41
CA GLU A 35 6.99 23.37 -12.58
C GLU A 35 6.40 24.74 -12.18
N LEU A 36 5.21 25.07 -12.66
CA LEU A 36 4.55 26.36 -12.40
C LEU A 36 4.01 26.49 -10.96
N SER A 37 3.62 25.39 -10.32
CA SER A 37 2.98 25.43 -9.00
C SER A 37 3.98 25.39 -7.84
N SER A 38 5.05 24.59 -7.96
CA SER A 38 5.98 24.35 -6.84
C SER A 38 7.44 24.20 -7.27
N ILE A 39 7.77 24.45 -8.54
CA ILE A 39 9.12 24.30 -9.10
C ILE A 39 9.65 22.88 -8.83
N GLY A 40 8.76 21.88 -8.93
CA GLY A 40 9.10 20.49 -8.61
C GLY A 40 8.73 20.06 -7.19
N VAL A 41 9.47 19.08 -6.69
CA VAL A 41 9.23 18.39 -5.41
C VAL A 41 10.51 18.42 -4.59
N SER A 42 10.43 18.48 -3.26
CA SER A 42 11.59 18.49 -2.35
C SER A 42 12.58 17.37 -2.68
N LYS A 43 13.87 17.72 -2.74
CA LYS A 43 14.94 16.77 -3.02
C LYS A 43 15.20 15.84 -1.84
N GLU A 44 15.10 16.32 -0.61
CA GLU A 44 15.18 15.47 0.58
C GLU A 44 14.06 14.43 0.59
N SER A 45 12.85 14.83 0.22
CA SER A 45 11.70 13.94 0.13
C SER A 45 11.88 12.87 -0.96
N GLN A 46 12.44 13.24 -2.12
CA GLN A 46 12.79 12.30 -3.18
C GLN A 46 13.87 11.30 -2.72
N LEU A 47 14.95 11.78 -2.10
CA LEU A 47 16.05 10.94 -1.63
C LEU A 47 15.60 9.95 -0.54
N ARG A 48 14.81 10.42 0.43
CA ARG A 48 14.25 9.57 1.48
C ARG A 48 13.31 8.51 0.91
N ALA A 49 12.41 8.91 0.00
CA ALA A 49 11.49 7.97 -0.64
C ALA A 49 12.25 6.92 -1.45
N ALA A 50 13.26 7.33 -2.22
CA ALA A 50 14.09 6.41 -3.00
C ALA A 50 14.79 5.39 -2.09
N LYS A 51 15.41 5.83 -0.98
CA LYS A 51 16.12 4.91 -0.08
C LYS A 51 15.19 3.89 0.60
N ILE A 52 14.00 4.33 1.01
CA ILE A 52 13.02 3.43 1.64
C ILE A 52 12.46 2.44 0.62
N LEU A 53 12.15 2.90 -0.60
CA LEU A 53 11.66 2.02 -1.67
C LEU A 53 12.72 1.01 -2.11
N GLU A 54 13.99 1.40 -2.12
CA GLU A 54 15.13 0.48 -2.33
C GLU A 54 15.13 -0.63 -1.28
N VAL A 55 15.10 -0.27 0.02
CA VAL A 55 15.05 -1.25 1.11
C VAL A 55 13.84 -2.20 0.98
N ILE A 56 12.64 -1.67 0.69
CA ILE A 56 11.42 -2.48 0.51
C ILE A 56 11.53 -3.41 -0.71
N SER A 57 12.20 -2.97 -1.77
CA SER A 57 12.37 -3.78 -3.00
C SER A 57 13.41 -4.88 -2.81
N ASP A 58 14.50 -4.58 -2.08
CA ASP A 58 15.58 -5.52 -1.79
C ASP A 58 15.19 -6.57 -0.74
N ASP A 59 14.24 -6.26 0.14
CA ASP A 59 13.64 -7.18 1.12
C ASP A 59 12.94 -8.38 0.45
N GLY A 60 12.56 -8.27 -0.82
CA GLY A 60 12.10 -9.41 -1.62
C GLY A 60 13.22 -10.33 -2.13
N LEU A 61 14.49 -9.91 -2.02
CA LEU A 61 15.67 -10.61 -2.57
C LEU A 61 16.64 -11.10 -1.50
N GLN A 62 16.68 -10.46 -0.33
CA GLN A 62 17.64 -10.75 0.72
C GLN A 62 16.91 -11.05 2.03
N ASN A 63 16.95 -12.33 2.45
CA ASN A 63 16.48 -12.77 3.76
C ASN A 63 17.40 -12.23 4.86
N PHE A 64 17.18 -10.99 5.28
CA PHE A 64 17.88 -10.37 6.42
C PHE A 64 17.40 -10.90 7.79
N GLY A 65 16.60 -11.98 7.80
CA GLY A 65 16.02 -12.55 9.03
C GLY A 65 14.82 -11.76 9.56
N PHE A 66 14.32 -10.77 8.81
CA PHE A 66 13.09 -10.03 9.10
C PHE A 66 11.96 -10.49 8.17
N GLU A 67 10.72 -10.33 8.63
CA GLU A 67 9.51 -10.58 7.82
C GLU A 67 9.42 -9.54 6.71
N ASN A 68 9.04 -9.98 5.50
CA ASN A 68 8.92 -9.09 4.35
C ASN A 68 7.95 -7.94 4.64
N PHE A 69 8.26 -6.71 4.18
CA PHE A 69 7.43 -5.53 4.42
C PHE A 69 5.94 -5.73 4.07
N PHE A 70 5.65 -6.39 2.95
CA PHE A 70 4.28 -6.62 2.49
C PHE A 70 3.56 -7.72 3.31
N GLU A 71 4.27 -8.77 3.69
CA GLU A 71 3.76 -9.83 4.56
C GLU A 71 3.44 -9.29 5.96
N TYR A 72 4.40 -8.56 6.56
CA TYR A 72 4.22 -7.87 7.84
C TYR A 72 3.00 -6.95 7.81
N SER A 73 2.92 -6.10 6.78
CA SER A 73 1.83 -5.13 6.65
C SER A 73 0.47 -5.81 6.46
N HIS A 74 0.42 -6.89 5.68
CA HIS A 74 -0.78 -7.69 5.50
C HIS A 74 -1.23 -8.33 6.82
N ARG A 75 -0.31 -8.96 7.55
CA ARG A 75 -0.58 -9.59 8.87
C ARG A 75 -1.13 -8.59 9.88
N VAL A 76 -0.51 -7.42 10.01
CA VAL A 76 -0.95 -6.37 10.95
C VAL A 76 -2.36 -5.86 10.60
N MET A 77 -2.65 -5.67 9.31
CA MET A 77 -4.00 -5.26 8.91
C MET A 77 -5.00 -6.38 9.20
N ALA A 78 -4.64 -7.63 8.88
CA ALA A 78 -5.47 -8.81 9.10
C ALA A 78 -5.96 -8.93 10.54
N GLU A 79 -5.04 -8.82 11.50
CA GLU A 79 -5.35 -8.85 12.93
C GLU A 79 -6.30 -7.71 13.33
N ARG A 80 -6.09 -6.48 12.82
CA ARG A 80 -6.94 -5.33 13.15
C ARG A 80 -8.38 -5.53 12.69
N TRP A 81 -8.59 -6.12 11.52
CA TRP A 81 -9.94 -6.36 11.02
C TRP A 81 -10.65 -7.54 11.64
N GLU A 82 -9.91 -8.58 12.02
CA GLU A 82 -10.47 -9.66 12.82
C GLU A 82 -11.08 -9.09 14.10
N ARG A 83 -10.31 -8.30 14.84
CA ARG A 83 -10.78 -7.63 16.07
C ARG A 83 -11.94 -6.68 15.82
N LEU A 84 -11.92 -5.92 14.72
CA LEU A 84 -13.02 -5.03 14.35
C LEU A 84 -14.31 -5.82 14.05
N ARG A 85 -14.21 -6.94 13.32
CA ARG A 85 -15.34 -7.80 13.01
C ARG A 85 -15.93 -8.41 14.26
N GLU A 86 -15.12 -8.97 15.15
CA GLU A 86 -15.58 -9.55 16.41
C GLU A 86 -16.43 -8.54 17.22
N VAL A 87 -15.97 -7.29 17.31
CA VAL A 87 -16.72 -6.23 18.02
C VAL A 87 -18.00 -5.87 17.29
N VAL A 88 -17.98 -5.74 15.97
CA VAL A 88 -19.19 -5.39 15.19
C VAL A 88 -20.21 -6.52 15.19
N GLU A 89 -19.79 -7.77 15.04
CA GLU A 89 -20.67 -8.95 15.03
C GLU A 89 -21.37 -9.16 16.37
N SER A 90 -20.79 -8.67 17.47
CA SER A 90 -21.43 -8.66 18.78
C SER A 90 -22.58 -7.63 18.92
N SER A 91 -22.81 -6.79 17.90
CA SER A 91 -23.81 -5.72 17.91
C SER A 91 -24.65 -5.71 16.64
N GLU A 92 -25.98 -5.58 16.78
CA GLU A 92 -26.88 -5.45 15.63
C GLU A 92 -26.92 -4.02 15.06
N ILE A 93 -26.24 -3.06 15.69
CA ILE A 93 -26.27 -1.63 15.34
C ILE A 93 -25.37 -1.32 14.15
N PHE A 94 -24.25 -2.05 14.03
CA PHE A 94 -23.23 -1.80 13.03
C PHE A 94 -23.17 -2.94 12.01
N ARG A 95 -22.83 -2.60 10.77
CA ARG A 95 -22.58 -3.58 9.70
C ARG A 95 -21.29 -3.22 8.99
N LEU A 96 -20.46 -4.23 8.71
CA LEU A 96 -19.27 -4.08 7.90
C LEU A 96 -19.54 -4.57 6.48
N PRO A 97 -18.85 -4.01 5.47
CA PRO A 97 -18.92 -4.54 4.12
C PRO A 97 -18.30 -5.95 4.07
N GLU A 98 -18.97 -6.84 3.37
CA GLU A 98 -18.43 -8.15 3.01
C GLU A 98 -17.78 -8.09 1.64
N TYR A 99 -16.65 -8.79 1.50
CA TYR A 99 -15.96 -8.90 0.24
C TYR A 99 -15.69 -10.36 -0.10
N PRO A 100 -15.75 -10.71 -1.40
CA PRO A 100 -15.45 -12.06 -1.86
C PRO A 100 -13.97 -12.41 -1.73
N GLU A 101 -13.70 -13.71 -1.79
CA GLU A 101 -12.37 -14.27 -2.03
C GLU A 101 -11.96 -14.12 -3.49
N ASP A 102 -10.70 -13.75 -3.69
CA ASP A 102 -10.10 -13.63 -5.01
C ASP A 102 -8.63 -14.08 -4.97
N PHE A 103 -8.08 -14.44 -6.13
CA PHE A 103 -6.71 -14.92 -6.22
C PHE A 103 -5.71 -13.76 -6.22
N CYS A 104 -4.86 -13.70 -5.21
CA CYS A 104 -3.80 -12.70 -5.12
C CYS A 104 -2.60 -13.12 -5.98
N ASN A 105 -2.38 -12.40 -7.07
CA ASN A 105 -1.23 -12.66 -7.96
C ASN A 105 0.14 -12.38 -7.33
N PHE A 106 0.20 -11.59 -6.25
CA PHE A 106 1.43 -11.28 -5.53
C PHE A 106 1.83 -12.43 -4.60
N ASN A 107 0.91 -12.86 -3.72
CA ASN A 107 1.14 -13.98 -2.77
C ASN A 107 0.95 -15.37 -3.39
N LYS A 108 0.32 -15.48 -4.56
CA LYS A 108 -0.04 -16.76 -5.22
C LYS A 108 -1.01 -17.65 -4.43
N GLU A 109 -1.94 -17.02 -3.71
CA GLU A 109 -2.94 -17.71 -2.90
C GLU A 109 -4.34 -17.11 -3.11
N LEU A 110 -5.38 -17.86 -2.74
CA LEU A 110 -6.70 -17.28 -2.55
C LEU A 110 -6.65 -16.41 -1.28
N THR A 111 -6.99 -15.15 -1.46
CA THR A 111 -7.02 -14.16 -0.39
C THR A 111 -8.40 -13.54 -0.40
N ARG A 112 -9.10 -13.57 0.74
CA ARG A 112 -10.29 -12.73 0.88
C ARG A 112 -9.87 -11.27 0.74
N SER A 113 -10.74 -10.38 0.25
CA SER A 113 -10.55 -8.95 0.52
C SER A 113 -10.87 -8.68 1.99
N CYS A 114 -10.06 -9.32 2.80
CA CYS A 114 -9.60 -8.87 4.06
C CYS A 114 -9.29 -7.39 3.91
N PRO A 115 -9.60 -6.64 4.95
CA PRO A 115 -8.38 -6.37 5.66
C PRO A 115 -8.22 -7.27 6.88
N GLY A 116 -8.93 -8.43 6.97
CA GLY A 116 -8.51 -9.68 7.67
C GLY A 116 -9.34 -10.98 7.42
N LYS A 117 -8.64 -12.12 7.59
CA LYS A 117 -8.92 -13.59 7.54
C LYS A 117 -8.80 -14.43 6.24
N ASN A 118 -7.63 -15.11 6.11
CA ASN A 118 -7.54 -16.56 5.86
C ASN A 118 -7.44 -17.27 7.23
N ALA A 119 -8.22 -18.31 7.45
CA ALA A 119 -7.93 -19.36 8.44
C ALA A 119 -7.40 -20.58 7.69
N PRO A 120 -6.50 -21.38 8.28
CA PRO A 120 -5.94 -22.55 7.60
C PRO A 120 -7.05 -23.59 7.35
N TYR A 121 -7.07 -24.17 6.15
CA TYR A 121 -7.78 -25.42 5.92
C TYR A 121 -7.15 -26.52 6.80
N VAL A 122 -8.03 -27.39 7.30
CA VAL A 122 -7.74 -28.68 7.94
C VAL A 122 -6.70 -29.47 7.15
#